data_AF-A0A2G9GJX1-F1
#
_entry.id   AF-A0A2G9GJX1-F1
#
_cell.length_a   1.000
_cell.length_b   1.000
_cell.length_c   1.000
_cell.angle_alpha   90.00
_cell.angle_beta   90.00
_cell.angle_gamma   90.00
#
_symmetry.space_group_name_H-M   'P 1'
#
loop_
_entity.id
_entity.type
_entity.pdbx_description
1 polymer ?
#
loop_
_entity_poly.entity_id
_entity_poly.type
_entity_poly.pdbx_seq_one_letter_code
_entity_poly.pdbx_strand_id
1 'polypeptide(L)'
;MAESLTKLAFLCCFCLSTLLFSQASDSILPTKSLPDGKFIVSSNRTFEMGFFSPDGSKNSFFGIWYKIISTGTVVWVANRDSPLNDTSGALTLTQDGNLIVLNTANGNVLWSSRGNYTSTIQNPVAQLLESGNLVIRDANDENSENYLWQSFDHPSDTALPGMKIGKNLVTGLDRVLRSWKTSDDPSTGNYSFLLDSHGFPQLFLMGSGSVERFRYGPWNGETFSGSSRGKKNLIFAVRFVFNWKEIYYTYHLINPSVFTRLVVNQTGDLQRLSWNPRTQAWTTLVYRPADICDSYGICHGYGICNNSNNPACSCLDKFKPQNEEDWASAVWSGGCVRRTPLNCTNDGFIRYSGVKLPDTRNSWYNQSMNLEECKKMCMKSCSCVAYANIDIRGEGSGCLLWFEDLMDIKNLGESGQDIYIRMASSELGSSGRKAKIIRVCLTLLAVILLLGLFLTLYKWKKQQKRHMEDTQRQQELTREGNYEIITSTLLDL
;
A
#
# COMPACT_ATOMS: atom_id res chain seq x y z
N MET A 1 -10.76 52.81 -50.74
CA MET A 1 -10.84 51.34 -50.95
C MET A 1 -9.45 50.69 -51.00
N ALA A 2 -8.51 51.20 -51.81
CA ALA A 2 -7.15 50.66 -51.92
C ALA A 2 -6.34 50.66 -50.60
N GLU A 3 -6.41 51.73 -49.79
CA GLU A 3 -5.71 51.77 -48.48
C GLU A 3 -6.25 50.79 -47.42
N SER A 4 -7.53 50.42 -47.52
CA SER A 4 -8.13 49.44 -46.61
C SER A 4 -7.70 48.02 -46.96
N LEU A 5 -7.48 47.75 -48.26
CA LEU A 5 -7.01 46.46 -48.76
C LEU A 5 -5.52 46.23 -48.40
N THR A 6 -4.69 47.27 -48.46
CA THR A 6 -3.27 47.17 -48.05
C THR A 6 -3.11 46.97 -46.54
N LYS A 7 -3.93 47.63 -45.71
CA LYS A 7 -3.93 47.39 -44.24
C LYS A 7 -4.40 45.98 -43.89
N LEU A 8 -5.42 45.47 -44.58
CA LEU A 8 -5.92 44.10 -44.38
C LEU A 8 -4.88 43.06 -44.81
N ALA A 9 -4.18 43.29 -45.93
CA ALA A 9 -3.09 42.43 -46.38
C ALA A 9 -1.90 42.42 -45.41
N PHE A 10 -1.52 43.58 -44.85
CA PHE A 10 -0.46 43.66 -43.84
C PHE A 10 -0.85 42.93 -42.53
N LEU A 11 -2.10 43.06 -42.10
CA LEU A 11 -2.63 42.35 -40.93
C LEU A 11 -2.69 40.84 -41.17
N CYS A 12 -3.11 40.41 -42.38
CA CYS A 12 -3.09 39.00 -42.78
C CYS A 12 -1.66 38.44 -42.85
N CYS A 13 -0.70 39.19 -43.38
CA CYS A 13 0.72 38.80 -43.40
C CYS A 13 1.31 38.73 -41.98
N PHE A 14 0.93 39.65 -41.09
CA PHE A 14 1.36 39.63 -39.69
C PHE A 14 0.73 38.46 -38.92
N CYS A 15 -0.54 38.13 -39.20
CA CYS A 15 -1.21 36.93 -38.70
C CYS A 15 -0.65 35.63 -39.30
N LEU A 16 -0.25 35.62 -40.58
CA LEU A 16 0.45 34.46 -41.18
C LEU A 16 1.87 34.31 -40.62
N SER A 17 2.56 35.41 -40.32
CA SER A 17 3.90 35.36 -39.69
C SER A 17 3.84 34.93 -38.24
N THR A 18 2.75 35.21 -37.52
CA THR A 18 2.51 34.63 -36.18
C THR A 18 1.96 33.21 -36.24
N LEU A 19 1.41 32.75 -37.37
CA LEU A 19 1.07 31.34 -37.59
C LEU A 19 2.28 30.47 -37.98
N LEU A 20 3.43 31.07 -38.32
CA LEU A 20 4.72 30.40 -38.38
C LEU A 20 5.32 30.23 -36.97
N PHE A 21 4.53 29.77 -36.00
CA PHE A 21 5.13 29.14 -34.83
C PHE A 21 5.79 27.86 -35.33
N SER A 22 7.12 27.83 -35.33
CA SER A 22 7.90 26.60 -35.44
C SER A 22 7.27 25.57 -34.51
N GLN A 23 6.57 24.58 -35.08
CA GLN A 23 6.10 23.46 -34.29
C GLN A 23 7.36 22.79 -33.75
N ALA A 24 7.53 22.82 -32.43
CA ALA A 24 8.59 22.07 -31.80
C ALA A 24 8.37 20.60 -32.18
N SER A 25 9.33 20.02 -32.90
CA SER A 25 9.31 18.60 -33.23
C SER A 25 9.28 17.83 -31.92
N ASP A 26 8.37 16.87 -31.79
CA ASP A 26 8.29 15.92 -30.68
C ASP A 26 9.16 14.67 -30.93
N SER A 27 9.80 14.63 -32.10
CA SER A 27 10.47 13.45 -32.63
C SER A 27 11.83 13.76 -33.26
N ILE A 28 12.69 12.74 -33.22
CA ILE A 28 14.01 12.68 -33.84
C ILE A 28 13.98 11.57 -34.89
N LEU A 29 14.28 11.94 -36.13
CA LEU A 29 14.40 11.02 -37.25
C LEU A 29 15.81 10.40 -37.31
N PRO A 30 15.99 9.27 -38.00
CA PRO A 30 17.31 8.66 -38.16
C PRO A 30 18.29 9.64 -38.77
N THR A 31 19.57 9.55 -38.39
CA THR A 31 20.68 10.40 -38.86
C THR A 31 20.57 11.89 -38.50
N LYS A 32 19.49 12.32 -37.83
CA LYS A 32 19.42 13.64 -37.19
C LYS A 32 19.92 13.53 -35.77
N SER A 33 20.82 14.44 -35.41
CA SER A 33 21.33 14.58 -34.05
C SER A 33 20.71 15.80 -33.38
N LEU A 34 20.37 15.68 -32.11
CA LEU A 34 19.99 16.77 -31.24
C LEU A 34 21.23 17.21 -30.44
N PRO A 35 21.93 18.28 -30.84
CA PRO A 35 23.11 18.77 -30.13
C PRO A 35 22.72 19.47 -28.83
N ASP A 36 23.71 19.69 -27.95
CA ASP A 36 23.56 20.55 -26.78
C ASP A 36 23.03 21.95 -27.17
N GLY A 37 22.18 22.52 -26.30
CA GLY A 37 21.45 23.77 -26.53
C GLY A 37 20.21 23.66 -27.43
N LYS A 38 19.85 22.47 -27.92
CA LYS A 38 18.59 22.19 -28.62
C LYS A 38 17.70 21.26 -27.81
N PHE A 39 16.39 21.40 -28.03
CA PHE A 39 15.37 20.70 -27.24
C PHE A 39 14.28 20.10 -28.14
N ILE A 40 13.69 19.01 -27.66
CA ILE A 40 12.48 18.39 -28.20
C ILE A 40 11.38 18.52 -27.15
N VAL A 41 10.17 18.89 -27.58
CA VAL A 41 9.05 19.19 -26.67
C VAL A 41 7.90 18.24 -27.01
N SER A 42 7.26 17.65 -25.99
CA SER A 42 6.07 16.82 -26.21
C SER A 42 4.96 17.63 -26.89
N SER A 43 4.08 16.98 -27.66
CA SER A 43 2.99 17.64 -28.42
C SER A 43 2.14 18.60 -27.56
N ASN A 44 1.82 18.21 -26.33
CA ASN A 44 1.07 19.03 -25.37
C ASN A 44 1.92 20.03 -24.57
N ARG A 45 3.22 20.11 -24.85
CA ARG A 45 4.21 20.98 -24.18
C ARG A 45 4.39 20.77 -22.68
N THR A 46 3.98 19.62 -22.15
CA THR A 46 4.17 19.27 -20.73
C THR A 46 5.62 18.91 -20.43
N PHE A 47 6.26 18.14 -21.32
CA PHE A 47 7.62 17.65 -21.15
C PHE A 47 8.55 18.21 -22.22
N GLU A 48 9.81 18.36 -21.86
CA GLU A 48 10.90 18.75 -22.74
C GLU A 48 12.10 17.86 -22.47
N MET A 49 12.88 17.56 -23.51
CA MET A 49 14.12 16.80 -23.40
C MET A 49 15.26 17.49 -24.12
N GLY A 50 16.46 17.34 -23.57
CA GLY A 50 17.68 17.96 -24.06
C GLY A 50 18.85 17.76 -23.10
N PHE A 51 19.95 18.46 -23.39
CA PHE A 51 21.10 18.50 -22.49
C PHE A 51 20.89 19.53 -21.38
N PHE A 52 21.35 19.21 -20.18
CA PHE A 52 21.29 20.08 -19.00
C PHE A 52 22.50 19.84 -18.10
N SER A 53 22.86 20.87 -17.33
CA SER A 53 23.83 20.78 -16.23
C SER A 53 23.13 21.14 -14.93
N PRO A 54 23.12 20.27 -13.91
CA PRO A 54 22.64 20.62 -12.59
C PRO A 54 23.38 21.83 -12.02
N ASP A 55 22.68 22.63 -11.20
CA ASP A 55 23.27 23.79 -10.54
C ASP A 55 24.52 23.40 -9.73
N GLY A 56 25.64 24.09 -9.98
CA GLY A 56 26.92 23.81 -9.33
C GLY A 56 27.76 22.70 -9.97
N SER A 57 27.22 21.99 -10.97
CA SER A 57 27.93 20.94 -11.70
C SER A 57 28.51 21.47 -13.01
N LYS A 58 29.73 21.02 -13.37
CA LYS A 58 30.30 21.20 -14.71
C LYS A 58 29.92 20.07 -15.67
N ASN A 59 29.23 19.05 -15.15
CA ASN A 59 28.85 17.91 -15.93
C ASN A 59 27.56 18.20 -16.73
N SER A 60 27.50 17.71 -17.96
CA SER A 60 26.32 17.78 -18.81
C SER A 60 25.71 16.40 -19.01
N PHE A 61 24.38 16.35 -18.95
CA PHE A 61 23.57 15.15 -19.02
C PHE A 61 22.41 15.34 -20.00
N PHE A 62 22.00 14.28 -20.67
CA PHE A 62 20.76 14.26 -21.42
C PHE A 62 19.61 13.81 -20.51
N GLY A 63 18.54 14.59 -20.45
CA GLY A 63 17.40 14.30 -19.58
C GLY A 63 16.06 14.77 -20.13
N ILE A 64 15.01 14.43 -19.38
CA ILE A 64 13.62 14.85 -19.60
C ILE A 64 13.17 15.60 -18.36
N TRP A 65 12.50 16.74 -18.52
CA TRP A 65 11.94 17.54 -17.42
C TRP A 65 10.54 18.07 -17.75
N TYR A 66 9.83 18.53 -16.72
CA TYR A 66 8.59 19.29 -16.90
C TYR A 66 8.91 20.67 -17.49
N LYS A 67 8.47 20.94 -18.72
CA LYS A 67 8.67 22.23 -19.40
C LYS A 67 7.90 23.36 -18.73
N ILE A 68 6.70 23.05 -18.28
CA ILE A 68 5.76 23.99 -17.63
C ILE A 68 6.22 24.43 -16.23
N ILE A 69 7.25 23.81 -15.66
CA ILE A 69 7.80 24.12 -14.35
C ILE A 69 9.12 24.86 -14.55
N SER A 70 9.14 26.15 -14.25
CA SER A 70 10.28 27.05 -14.48
C SER A 70 11.55 26.65 -13.71
N THR A 71 11.42 25.90 -12.62
CA THR A 71 12.55 25.41 -11.82
C THR A 71 13.26 24.20 -12.43
N GLY A 72 12.84 23.70 -13.60
CA GLY A 72 13.56 22.62 -14.29
C GLY A 72 13.50 21.28 -13.54
N THR A 73 12.28 20.76 -13.31
CA THR A 73 12.13 19.46 -12.62
C THR A 73 12.45 18.30 -13.56
N VAL A 74 13.69 17.80 -13.48
CA VAL A 74 14.15 16.60 -14.18
C VAL A 74 13.48 15.34 -13.63
N VAL A 75 13.04 14.46 -14.52
CA VAL A 75 12.29 13.22 -14.20
C VAL A 75 12.94 11.97 -14.79
N TRP A 76 13.89 12.13 -15.71
CA TRP A 76 14.63 11.04 -16.33
C TRP A 76 15.98 11.54 -16.86
N VAL A 77 17.02 10.71 -16.76
CA VAL A 77 18.39 11.01 -17.21
C VAL A 77 18.98 9.79 -17.90
N ALA A 78 19.48 9.96 -19.13
CA ALA A 78 20.06 8.88 -19.95
C ALA A 78 21.47 8.50 -19.44
N ASN A 79 22.44 9.40 -19.61
CA ASN A 79 23.85 9.17 -19.33
C ASN A 79 24.22 9.50 -17.87
N ARG A 80 23.36 9.11 -16.92
CA ARG A 80 23.49 9.49 -15.50
C ARG A 80 24.83 9.07 -14.87
N ASP A 81 25.38 7.93 -15.28
CA ASP A 81 26.65 7.38 -14.78
C ASP A 81 27.83 7.63 -15.76
N SER A 82 27.62 8.41 -16.82
CA SER A 82 28.63 8.72 -17.84
C SER A 82 28.44 10.16 -18.36
N PRO A 83 28.69 11.17 -17.50
CA PRO A 83 28.50 12.57 -17.84
C PRO A 83 29.45 13.06 -18.94
N LEU A 84 29.04 14.13 -19.61
CA LEU A 84 29.93 15.00 -20.39
C LEU A 84 30.57 16.04 -19.47
N ASN A 85 31.76 16.52 -19.79
CA ASN A 85 32.44 17.61 -19.09
C ASN A 85 32.49 18.92 -19.91
N ASP A 86 31.80 18.93 -21.04
CA ASP A 86 31.72 20.01 -22.01
C ASP A 86 30.32 20.04 -22.67
N THR A 87 30.14 20.91 -23.67
CA THR A 87 28.90 21.03 -24.47
C THR A 87 28.98 20.25 -25.78
N SER A 88 29.86 19.24 -25.87
CA SER A 88 30.06 18.44 -27.08
C SER A 88 29.05 17.29 -27.21
N GLY A 89 27.98 17.29 -26.40
CA GLY A 89 26.95 16.27 -26.39
C GLY A 89 26.04 16.32 -27.61
N ALA A 90 25.70 15.15 -28.16
CA ALA A 90 24.57 15.02 -29.07
C ALA A 90 23.81 13.71 -28.87
N LEU A 91 22.47 13.79 -28.86
CA LEU A 91 21.59 12.62 -28.89
C LEU A 91 21.29 12.27 -30.35
N THR A 92 21.52 11.03 -30.77
CA THR A 92 21.35 10.60 -32.17
C THR A 92 20.55 9.31 -32.25
N LEU A 93 19.61 9.23 -33.19
CA LEU A 93 18.95 7.98 -33.58
C LEU A 93 19.68 7.37 -34.77
N THR A 94 20.20 6.15 -34.61
CA THR A 94 20.86 5.42 -35.69
C THR A 94 19.84 4.84 -36.67
N GLN A 95 20.29 4.47 -37.88
CA GLN A 95 19.43 3.81 -38.87
C GLN A 95 18.90 2.46 -38.37
N ASP A 96 19.67 1.77 -37.52
CA ASP A 96 19.28 0.50 -36.89
C ASP A 96 18.32 0.69 -35.70
N GLY A 97 17.83 1.91 -35.45
CA GLY A 97 16.87 2.20 -34.38
C GLY A 97 17.47 2.27 -32.98
N ASN A 98 18.78 2.48 -32.84
CA ASN A 98 19.40 2.70 -31.52
C ASN A 98 19.47 4.19 -31.20
N LEU A 99 19.05 4.55 -29.99
CA LEU A 99 19.22 5.91 -29.48
C LEU A 99 20.52 5.99 -28.70
N ILE A 100 21.40 6.92 -29.05
CA ILE A 100 22.73 7.07 -28.44
C ILE A 100 23.00 8.51 -27.98
N VAL A 101 23.63 8.64 -26.83
CA VAL A 101 24.26 9.90 -26.39
C VAL A 101 25.75 9.80 -26.72
N LEU A 102 26.24 10.68 -27.59
CA LEU A 102 27.65 10.71 -27.99
C LEU A 102 28.33 12.01 -27.59
N ASN A 103 29.63 11.90 -27.29
CA ASN A 103 30.54 13.03 -27.26
C ASN A 103 31.08 13.27 -28.68
N THR A 104 30.65 14.36 -29.31
CA THR A 104 31.03 14.72 -30.69
C THR A 104 32.52 15.09 -30.84
N ALA A 105 33.21 15.49 -29.77
CA ALA A 105 34.61 15.91 -29.84
C ALA A 105 35.57 14.71 -30.00
N ASN A 106 35.21 13.54 -29.46
CA ASN A 106 36.05 12.33 -29.52
C ASN A 106 35.35 11.09 -30.09
N GLY A 107 34.05 11.17 -30.39
CA GLY A 107 33.25 10.08 -30.95
C GLY A 107 32.79 9.03 -29.94
N ASN A 108 33.01 9.22 -28.64
CA ASN A 108 32.66 8.23 -27.62
C ASN A 108 31.14 8.15 -27.41
N VAL A 109 30.61 6.93 -27.38
CA VAL A 109 29.22 6.66 -26.97
C VAL A 109 29.15 6.55 -25.45
N LEU A 110 28.45 7.49 -24.82
CA LEU A 110 28.32 7.58 -23.36
C LEU A 110 27.11 6.80 -22.84
N TRP A 111 26.07 6.66 -23.66
CA TRP A 111 24.87 5.89 -23.34
C TRP A 111 24.21 5.37 -24.63
N SER A 112 23.54 4.23 -24.55
CA SER A 112 22.76 3.65 -25.64
C SER A 112 21.54 2.92 -25.12
N SER A 113 20.42 2.99 -25.85
CA SER A 113 19.21 2.20 -25.59
C SER A 113 19.43 0.68 -25.72
N ARG A 114 20.51 0.25 -26.40
CA ARG A 114 20.89 -1.17 -26.63
C ARG A 114 19.71 -2.04 -27.08
N GLY A 115 19.02 -1.60 -28.13
CA GLY A 115 17.92 -2.37 -28.69
C GLY A 115 18.44 -3.60 -29.44
N ASN A 116 18.09 -4.79 -28.96
CA ASN A 116 18.38 -6.04 -29.66
C ASN A 116 17.12 -6.46 -30.44
N TYR A 117 16.87 -5.78 -31.56
CA TYR A 117 15.64 -5.94 -32.33
C TYR A 117 15.70 -7.21 -33.18
N THR A 118 14.73 -8.10 -32.99
CA THR A 118 14.61 -9.34 -33.78
C THR A 118 13.98 -9.10 -35.16
N SER A 119 13.33 -7.95 -35.36
CA SER A 119 12.65 -7.56 -36.60
C SER A 119 13.35 -6.39 -37.27
N THR A 120 13.32 -6.38 -38.61
CA THR A 120 13.88 -5.30 -39.43
C THR A 120 12.94 -4.09 -39.37
N ILE A 121 13.42 -2.97 -38.85
CA ILE A 121 12.64 -1.73 -38.74
C ILE A 121 12.79 -0.95 -40.05
N GLN A 122 11.68 -0.48 -40.61
CA GLN A 122 11.74 0.27 -41.87
C GLN A 122 11.98 1.76 -41.62
N ASN A 123 11.24 2.34 -40.66
CA ASN A 123 11.29 3.79 -40.41
C ASN A 123 11.36 4.06 -38.90
N PRO A 124 12.51 3.86 -38.24
CA PRO A 124 12.61 4.12 -36.81
C PRO A 124 12.44 5.61 -36.51
N VAL A 125 11.68 5.92 -35.47
CA VAL A 125 11.54 7.28 -34.94
C VAL A 125 11.66 7.25 -33.41
N ALA A 126 12.39 8.21 -32.85
CA ALA A 126 12.43 8.45 -31.42
C ALA A 126 11.48 9.61 -31.09
N GLN A 127 10.49 9.40 -30.23
CA GLN A 127 9.43 10.37 -29.96
C GLN A 127 9.23 10.57 -28.46
N LEU A 128 9.13 11.83 -28.02
CA LEU A 128 8.75 12.21 -26.66
C LEU A 128 7.23 12.34 -26.55
N LEU A 129 6.60 11.39 -25.88
CA LEU A 129 5.15 11.38 -25.69
C LEU A 129 4.67 12.38 -24.62
N GLU A 130 3.38 12.69 -24.66
CA GLU A 130 2.70 13.55 -23.69
C GLU A 130 2.77 13.05 -22.23
N SER A 131 3.02 11.76 -22.03
CA SER A 131 3.24 11.13 -20.73
C SER A 131 4.64 11.38 -20.16
N GLY A 132 5.57 11.90 -20.98
CA GLY A 132 7.00 11.98 -20.67
C GLY A 132 7.77 10.71 -21.03
N ASN A 133 7.11 9.71 -21.61
CA ASN A 133 7.77 8.51 -22.12
C ASN A 133 8.49 8.82 -23.44
N LEU A 134 9.79 8.62 -23.48
CA LEU A 134 10.59 8.69 -24.70
C LEU A 134 10.63 7.29 -25.31
N VAL A 135 10.08 7.13 -26.50
CA VAL A 135 9.91 5.82 -27.14
C VAL A 135 10.67 5.75 -28.45
N ILE A 136 11.12 4.55 -28.82
CA ILE A 136 11.56 4.22 -30.17
C ILE A 136 10.48 3.31 -30.77
N ARG A 137 9.96 3.67 -31.94
CA ARG A 137 8.91 2.93 -32.65
C ARG A 137 9.11 3.01 -34.16
N ASP A 138 8.41 2.16 -34.92
CA ASP A 138 8.26 2.40 -36.35
C ASP A 138 7.30 3.59 -36.56
N ALA A 139 7.65 4.51 -37.46
CA ALA A 139 6.82 5.69 -37.75
C ALA A 139 5.40 5.32 -38.20
N ASN A 140 5.25 4.15 -38.85
CA ASN A 140 3.98 3.64 -39.36
C ASN A 140 3.19 2.79 -38.34
N ASP A 141 3.75 2.55 -37.15
CA ASP A 141 3.09 1.79 -36.07
C ASP A 141 2.92 2.65 -34.82
N GLU A 142 1.66 2.94 -34.47
CA GLU A 142 1.30 3.70 -33.28
C GLU A 142 0.97 2.79 -32.08
N ASN A 143 0.98 1.46 -32.25
CA ASN A 143 0.68 0.53 -31.18
C ASN A 143 1.76 0.57 -30.09
N SER A 144 1.36 0.94 -28.87
CA SER A 144 2.26 1.02 -27.73
C SER A 144 2.81 -0.31 -27.24
N GLU A 145 2.21 -1.43 -27.64
CA GLU A 145 2.74 -2.77 -27.36
C GLU A 145 3.94 -3.13 -28.25
N ASN A 146 4.11 -2.40 -29.36
CA ASN A 146 5.15 -2.66 -30.36
C ASN A 146 6.34 -1.68 -30.24
N TYR A 147 6.42 -0.91 -29.14
CA TYR A 147 7.58 -0.07 -28.89
C TYR A 147 8.85 -0.91 -28.79
N LEU A 148 9.87 -0.46 -29.50
CA LEU A 148 11.17 -1.10 -29.59
C LEU A 148 11.99 -0.87 -28.32
N TRP A 149 11.84 0.34 -27.77
CA TRP A 149 12.45 0.77 -26.53
C TRP A 149 11.62 1.90 -25.92
N GLN A 150 11.62 2.02 -24.59
CA GLN A 150 10.96 3.12 -23.91
C GLN A 150 11.68 3.55 -22.62
N SER A 151 11.75 4.85 -22.34
CA SER A 151 12.37 5.37 -21.12
C SER A 151 11.67 4.91 -19.85
N PHE A 152 10.36 4.64 -19.93
CA PHE A 152 9.57 4.11 -18.81
C PHE A 152 10.02 2.73 -18.31
N ASP A 153 10.75 1.98 -19.13
CA ASP A 153 11.36 0.69 -18.75
C ASP A 153 12.72 0.87 -18.04
N HIS A 154 13.29 2.07 -18.09
CA HIS A 154 14.60 2.41 -17.53
C HIS A 154 14.51 3.67 -16.66
N PRO A 155 13.73 3.64 -15.55
CA PRO A 155 13.55 4.81 -14.70
C PRO A 155 14.85 5.31 -14.07
N SER A 156 14.90 6.61 -13.77
CA SER A 156 15.95 7.22 -12.94
C SER A 156 15.54 7.18 -11.46
N ASP A 157 15.31 8.32 -10.82
CA ASP A 157 14.86 8.42 -9.42
C ASP A 157 13.35 8.60 -9.27
N THR A 158 12.66 8.85 -10.39
CA THR A 158 11.28 9.33 -10.44
C THR A 158 10.39 8.35 -11.20
N ALA A 159 9.19 8.08 -10.64
CA ALA A 159 8.07 7.47 -11.36
C ALA A 159 6.99 8.52 -11.66
N LEU A 160 6.63 8.61 -12.93
CA LEU A 160 5.53 9.39 -13.50
C LEU A 160 4.23 8.56 -13.58
N PRO A 161 3.06 9.20 -13.80
CA PRO A 161 1.82 8.47 -14.01
C PRO A 161 1.95 7.47 -15.17
N GLY A 162 1.48 6.24 -14.97
CA GLY A 162 1.56 5.16 -15.96
C GLY A 162 2.88 4.39 -16.00
N MET A 163 3.95 4.86 -15.35
CA MET A 163 5.18 4.08 -15.21
C MET A 163 4.94 2.83 -14.37
N LYS A 164 5.67 1.76 -14.70
CA LYS A 164 5.63 0.48 -13.98
C LYS A 164 6.88 0.36 -13.11
N ILE A 165 6.70 0.08 -11.82
CA ILE A 165 7.79 -0.26 -10.90
C ILE A 165 7.63 -1.72 -10.49
N GLY A 166 8.60 -2.56 -10.85
CA GLY A 166 8.53 -4.01 -10.72
C GLY A 166 8.97 -4.76 -11.96
N LYS A 167 8.59 -6.03 -12.04
CA LYS A 167 9.20 -7.03 -12.92
C LYS A 167 8.31 -7.43 -14.08
N ASN A 168 8.90 -7.53 -15.26
CA ASN A 168 8.36 -8.33 -16.35
C ASN A 168 8.96 -9.74 -16.26
N LEU A 169 8.12 -10.74 -16.00
CA LEU A 169 8.53 -12.12 -15.78
C LEU A 169 8.88 -12.84 -17.09
N VAL A 170 8.43 -12.32 -18.23
CA VAL A 170 8.71 -12.88 -19.56
C VAL A 170 10.08 -12.44 -20.06
N THR A 171 10.40 -11.14 -19.94
CA THR A 171 11.66 -10.57 -20.43
C THR A 171 12.76 -10.52 -19.38
N GLY A 172 12.41 -10.67 -18.09
CA GLY A 172 13.32 -10.51 -16.97
C GLY A 172 13.63 -9.04 -16.60
N LEU A 173 13.00 -8.07 -17.28
CA LEU A 173 13.20 -6.65 -17.00
C LEU A 173 12.70 -6.28 -15.60
N ASP A 174 13.55 -5.66 -14.79
CA ASP A 174 13.21 -5.15 -13.45
C ASP A 174 13.33 -3.62 -13.40
N ARG A 175 12.19 -2.96 -13.19
CA ARG A 175 12.07 -1.50 -13.18
C ARG A 175 12.18 -0.98 -11.75
N VAL A 176 13.32 -0.37 -11.45
CA VAL A 176 13.70 0.08 -10.10
C VAL A 176 14.04 1.56 -10.12
N LEU A 177 13.44 2.35 -9.22
CA LEU A 177 13.86 3.73 -9.01
C LEU A 177 15.18 3.74 -8.23
N ARG A 178 16.12 4.57 -8.65
CA ARG A 178 17.41 4.79 -7.97
C ARG A 178 17.65 6.27 -7.78
N SER A 179 17.85 6.69 -6.53
CA SER A 179 18.05 8.09 -6.19
C SER A 179 19.20 8.70 -6.96
N TRP A 180 19.21 10.02 -7.07
CA TRP A 180 20.45 10.75 -7.38
C TRP A 180 21.45 10.58 -6.24
N LYS A 181 22.73 10.81 -6.53
CA LYS A 181 23.80 10.72 -5.54
C LYS A 181 23.78 11.93 -4.61
N THR A 182 23.63 13.12 -5.17
CA THR A 182 23.41 14.39 -4.46
C THR A 182 22.37 15.23 -5.23
N SER A 183 22.05 16.43 -4.74
CA SER A 183 21.11 17.33 -5.44
C SER A 183 21.64 17.85 -6.78
N ASP A 184 22.96 17.85 -6.95
CA ASP A 184 23.71 18.36 -8.12
C ASP A 184 24.42 17.25 -8.92
N ASP A 185 24.32 16.00 -8.48
CA ASP A 185 24.90 14.82 -9.16
C ASP A 185 23.82 13.75 -9.43
N PRO A 186 23.28 13.69 -10.66
CA PRO A 186 22.29 12.71 -11.10
C PRO A 186 22.78 11.27 -11.18
N SER A 187 24.08 11.00 -10.99
CA SER A 187 24.61 9.64 -10.98
C SER A 187 23.89 8.75 -9.97
N THR A 188 24.01 7.45 -10.16
CA THR A 188 23.31 6.45 -9.34
C THR A 188 23.71 6.60 -7.87
N GLY A 189 22.74 6.98 -7.05
CA GLY A 189 22.90 7.14 -5.61
C GLY A 189 22.73 5.83 -4.84
N ASN A 190 22.69 5.95 -3.52
CA ASN A 190 22.72 4.82 -2.59
C ASN A 190 21.33 4.25 -2.25
N TYR A 191 20.25 4.86 -2.72
CA TYR A 191 18.89 4.48 -2.34
C TYR A 191 18.10 3.99 -3.55
N SER A 192 17.29 2.97 -3.34
CA SER A 192 16.44 2.43 -4.39
C SER A 192 15.05 2.06 -3.91
N PHE A 193 14.07 2.16 -4.79
CA PHE A 193 12.70 1.72 -4.55
C PHE A 193 12.33 0.65 -5.58
N LEU A 194 12.03 -0.55 -5.09
CA LEU A 194 11.89 -1.75 -5.91
C LEU A 194 10.76 -2.66 -5.43
N LEU A 195 10.38 -3.58 -6.31
CA LEU A 195 9.52 -4.70 -6.00
C LEU A 195 10.35 -5.93 -5.66
N ASP A 196 10.19 -6.44 -4.44
CA ASP A 196 10.66 -7.77 -4.08
C ASP A 196 9.57 -8.81 -4.41
N SER A 197 9.99 -9.92 -5.00
CA SER A 197 9.12 -11.00 -5.46
C SER A 197 9.43 -12.33 -4.78
N HIS A 198 10.24 -12.35 -3.72
CA HIS A 198 10.46 -13.54 -2.90
C HIS A 198 9.21 -13.75 -2.02
N GLY A 199 8.71 -14.98 -1.96
CA GLY A 199 7.40 -15.25 -1.36
C GLY A 199 6.29 -14.42 -2.04
N PHE A 200 5.39 -13.82 -1.27
CA PHE A 200 4.37 -12.93 -1.83
C PHE A 200 4.94 -11.54 -2.14
N PRO A 201 4.65 -10.91 -3.31
CA PRO A 201 5.30 -9.67 -3.72
C PRO A 201 5.07 -8.45 -2.81
N GLN A 202 6.11 -7.62 -2.64
CA GLN A 202 6.09 -6.42 -1.79
C GLN A 202 6.96 -5.30 -2.35
N LEU A 203 6.70 -4.05 -1.94
CA LEU A 203 7.55 -2.91 -2.28
C LEU A 203 8.45 -2.52 -1.11
N PHE A 204 9.72 -2.24 -1.43
CA PHE A 204 10.75 -1.85 -0.47
C PHE A 204 11.48 -0.59 -0.91
N LEU A 205 11.82 0.23 0.09
CA LEU A 205 12.82 1.28 0.00
C LEU A 205 14.11 0.74 0.64
N MET A 206 15.15 0.66 -0.17
CA MET A 206 16.46 0.10 0.18
C MET A 206 17.48 1.23 0.30
N GLY A 207 18.43 1.07 1.21
CA GLY A 207 19.63 1.88 1.34
C GLY A 207 20.87 1.19 0.79
N SER A 208 22.02 1.81 1.07
CA SER A 208 23.33 1.30 0.66
C SER A 208 23.54 -0.13 1.16
N GLY A 209 24.17 -0.97 0.35
CA GLY A 209 24.44 -2.37 0.71
C GLY A 209 23.19 -3.25 0.80
N SER A 210 22.07 -2.84 0.19
CA SER A 210 20.78 -3.56 0.25
C SER A 210 20.17 -3.64 1.64
N VAL A 211 20.44 -2.63 2.49
CA VAL A 211 19.79 -2.51 3.80
C VAL A 211 18.35 -2.01 3.64
N GLU A 212 17.38 -2.73 4.20
CA GLU A 212 15.98 -2.32 4.16
C GLU A 212 15.75 -1.09 5.06
N ARG A 213 15.13 -0.04 4.50
CA ARG A 213 14.77 1.16 5.27
C ARG A 213 13.28 1.21 5.57
N PHE A 214 12.46 0.88 4.58
CA PHE A 214 11.01 0.88 4.70
C PHE A 214 10.39 -0.19 3.80
N ARG A 215 9.35 -0.83 4.31
CA ARG A 215 8.55 -1.82 3.59
C ARG A 215 7.10 -1.33 3.51
N TYR A 216 6.55 -1.20 2.31
CA TYR A 216 5.11 -0.91 2.15
C TYR A 216 4.24 -2.10 2.56
N GLY A 217 4.76 -3.31 2.41
CA GLY A 217 4.04 -4.54 2.65
C GLY A 217 3.36 -5.10 1.40
N PRO A 218 2.68 -6.25 1.50
CA PRO A 218 1.97 -6.86 0.39
C PRO A 218 0.73 -6.05 -0.05
N TRP A 219 0.33 -6.20 -1.31
CA TRP A 219 -0.95 -5.68 -1.82
C TRP A 219 -2.11 -6.53 -1.33
N ASN A 220 -3.13 -5.90 -0.74
CA ASN A 220 -4.26 -6.60 -0.12
C ASN A 220 -5.55 -6.61 -0.95
N GLY A 221 -5.46 -6.31 -2.24
CA GLY A 221 -6.63 -6.17 -3.13
C GLY A 221 -7.11 -4.73 -3.30
N GLU A 222 -6.88 -3.86 -2.32
CA GLU A 222 -7.27 -2.44 -2.36
C GLU A 222 -6.09 -1.48 -2.21
N THR A 223 -5.12 -1.83 -1.35
CA THR A 223 -3.96 -1.00 -1.02
C THR A 223 -2.77 -1.87 -0.58
N PHE A 224 -1.58 -1.29 -0.47
CA PHE A 224 -0.48 -1.95 0.25
C PHE A 224 -0.75 -1.95 1.76
N SER A 225 -0.41 -3.04 2.44
CA SER A 225 -0.78 -3.28 3.84
C SER A 225 -0.22 -2.25 4.83
N GLY A 226 0.86 -1.53 4.50
CA GLY A 226 1.45 -0.45 5.28
C GLY A 226 0.87 0.94 4.98
N SER A 227 -0.16 1.01 4.13
CA SER A 227 -0.88 2.25 3.81
C SER A 227 -2.20 2.31 4.57
N SER A 228 -2.72 3.53 4.80
CA SER A 228 -4.01 3.72 5.46
C SER A 228 -5.16 3.33 4.53
N ARG A 229 -5.96 2.33 4.93
CA ARG A 229 -7.19 1.92 4.23
C ARG A 229 -8.28 3.00 4.35
N GLY A 230 -9.18 3.06 3.37
CA GLY A 230 -10.39 3.89 3.41
C GLY A 230 -10.21 5.36 3.03
N LYS A 231 -8.98 5.87 2.96
CA LYS A 231 -8.70 7.23 2.47
C LYS A 231 -8.53 7.22 0.95
N LYS A 232 -9.64 7.43 0.22
CA LYS A 232 -9.57 7.64 -1.24
C LYS A 232 -8.76 8.89 -1.53
N ASN A 233 -7.70 8.76 -2.32
CA ASN A 233 -6.98 9.90 -2.85
C ASN A 233 -7.74 10.45 -4.05
N LEU A 234 -7.98 11.77 -4.09
CA LEU A 234 -8.73 12.43 -5.18
C LEU A 234 -7.82 12.87 -6.35
N ILE A 235 -6.50 12.77 -6.17
CA ILE A 235 -5.49 13.22 -7.14
C ILE A 235 -5.02 12.04 -7.99
N PHE A 236 -4.75 10.89 -7.36
CA PHE A 236 -4.23 9.70 -8.05
C PHE A 236 -4.84 8.40 -7.52
N ALA A 237 -4.89 7.39 -8.38
CA ALA A 237 -5.25 6.02 -8.04
C ALA A 237 -4.02 5.12 -8.19
N VAL A 238 -3.73 4.32 -7.15
CA VAL A 238 -2.70 3.29 -7.20
C VAL A 238 -3.29 2.01 -7.76
N ARG A 239 -2.51 1.30 -8.57
CA ARG A 239 -2.85 -0.01 -9.08
C ARG A 239 -1.66 -0.95 -8.89
N PHE A 240 -1.96 -2.18 -8.50
CA PHE A 240 -1.02 -3.28 -8.47
C PHE A 240 -1.45 -4.35 -9.46
N VAL A 241 -0.56 -4.73 -10.36
CA VAL A 241 -0.78 -5.81 -11.31
C VAL A 241 0.08 -6.98 -10.88
N PHE A 242 -0.55 -8.14 -10.74
CA PHE A 242 0.12 -9.38 -10.38
C PHE A 242 -0.48 -10.52 -11.19
N ASN A 243 0.25 -10.96 -12.20
CA ASN A 243 -0.09 -12.10 -13.04
C ASN A 243 1.19 -12.81 -13.54
N TRP A 244 1.02 -13.82 -14.40
CA TRP A 244 2.13 -14.62 -14.91
C TRP A 244 3.08 -13.87 -15.87
N LYS A 245 2.64 -12.75 -16.47
CA LYS A 245 3.48 -11.93 -17.37
C LYS A 245 4.29 -10.90 -16.59
N GLU A 246 3.65 -10.16 -15.69
CA GLU A 246 4.27 -9.04 -14.99
C GLU A 246 3.73 -8.88 -13.57
N ILE A 247 4.60 -8.36 -12.69
CA ILE A 247 4.27 -7.95 -11.32
C ILE A 247 4.76 -6.51 -11.15
N TYR A 248 3.86 -5.56 -10.96
CA TYR A 248 4.28 -4.16 -10.83
C TYR A 248 3.27 -3.28 -10.10
N TYR A 249 3.83 -2.25 -9.48
CA TYR A 249 3.14 -1.04 -9.03
C TYR A 249 3.03 -0.04 -10.18
N THR A 250 1.88 0.60 -10.29
CA THR A 250 1.69 1.79 -11.11
C THR A 250 0.67 2.73 -10.47
N TYR A 251 0.56 3.94 -10.99
CA TYR A 251 -0.49 4.86 -10.59
C TYR A 251 -0.96 5.70 -11.77
N HIS A 252 -2.20 6.16 -11.69
CA HIS A 252 -2.83 7.00 -12.71
C HIS A 252 -3.41 8.25 -12.04
N LEU A 253 -3.54 9.33 -12.80
CA LEU A 253 -4.18 10.55 -12.32
C LEU A 253 -5.70 10.38 -12.35
N ILE A 254 -6.37 10.78 -11.27
CA ILE A 254 -7.82 10.96 -11.24
C ILE A 254 -8.15 12.36 -11.74
N ASN A 255 -7.39 13.36 -11.27
CA ASN A 255 -7.45 14.71 -11.79
C ASN A 255 -6.28 14.93 -12.78
N PRO A 256 -6.52 14.92 -14.11
CA PRO A 256 -5.46 15.04 -15.11
C PRO A 256 -4.80 16.42 -15.13
N SER A 257 -5.40 17.44 -14.51
CA SER A 257 -4.84 18.78 -14.41
C SER A 257 -3.76 18.92 -13.33
N VAL A 258 -3.53 17.88 -12.52
CA VAL A 258 -2.55 17.91 -11.43
C VAL A 258 -1.30 17.13 -11.83
N PHE A 259 -0.13 17.78 -11.73
CA PHE A 259 1.15 17.10 -11.90
C PHE A 259 1.59 16.49 -10.57
N THR A 260 1.75 15.16 -10.54
CA THR A 260 2.32 14.45 -9.40
C THR A 260 3.35 13.42 -9.84
N ARG A 261 4.39 13.27 -9.03
CA ARG A 261 5.47 12.29 -9.22
C ARG A 261 5.82 11.59 -7.90
N LEU A 262 6.26 10.35 -8.00
CA LEU A 262 6.89 9.62 -6.89
C LEU A 262 8.40 9.68 -7.11
N VAL A 263 9.19 10.05 -6.10
CA VAL A 263 10.64 10.20 -6.22
C VAL A 263 11.34 9.55 -5.03
N VAL A 264 12.47 8.90 -5.28
CA VAL A 264 13.43 8.51 -4.24
C VAL A 264 14.52 9.57 -4.21
N ASN A 265 14.57 10.39 -3.17
CA ASN A 265 15.55 11.46 -3.09
C ASN A 265 16.91 10.96 -2.59
N GLN A 266 17.92 11.82 -2.67
CA GLN A 266 19.30 11.56 -2.26
C GLN A 266 19.48 11.39 -0.74
N THR A 267 18.50 11.76 0.09
CA THR A 267 18.53 11.51 1.55
C THR A 267 17.96 10.14 1.93
N GLY A 268 17.40 9.42 0.95
CA GLY A 268 16.84 8.09 1.11
C GLY A 268 15.39 8.11 1.57
N ASP A 269 14.65 9.15 1.20
CA ASP A 269 13.21 9.26 1.41
C ASP A 269 12.47 9.02 0.11
N LEU A 270 11.36 8.29 0.23
CA LEU A 270 10.40 8.15 -0.85
C LEU A 270 9.29 9.20 -0.68
N GLN A 271 9.16 10.07 -1.66
CA GLN A 271 8.22 11.19 -1.62
C GLN A 271 7.25 11.15 -2.79
N ARG A 272 5.97 11.38 -2.50
CA ARG A 272 5.01 11.76 -3.54
C ARG A 272 4.80 13.25 -3.50
N LEU A 273 5.15 13.91 -4.59
CA LEU A 273 5.08 15.35 -4.73
C LEU A 273 3.92 15.74 -5.65
N SER A 274 3.26 16.85 -5.35
CA SER A 274 2.22 17.47 -6.18
C SER A 274 2.60 18.90 -6.48
N TRP A 275 2.53 19.30 -7.74
CA TRP A 275 2.86 20.66 -8.15
C TRP A 275 1.75 21.63 -7.72
N ASN A 276 2.11 22.68 -7.00
CA ASN A 276 1.19 23.77 -6.68
C ASN A 276 1.46 24.97 -7.62
N PRO A 277 0.56 25.26 -8.57
CA PRO A 277 0.77 26.33 -9.54
C PRO A 277 0.71 27.73 -8.91
N ARG A 278 0.13 27.90 -7.73
CA ARG A 278 0.05 29.21 -7.06
C ARG A 278 1.37 29.58 -6.39
N THR A 279 1.99 28.62 -5.72
CA THR A 279 3.27 28.82 -5.03
C THR A 279 4.48 28.50 -5.90
N GLN A 280 4.26 27.96 -7.11
CA GLN A 280 5.32 27.49 -8.02
C GLN A 280 6.30 26.54 -7.30
N ALA A 281 5.75 25.62 -6.50
CA ALA A 281 6.55 24.70 -5.70
C ALA A 281 5.92 23.31 -5.60
N TRP A 282 6.77 22.30 -5.41
CA TRP A 282 6.34 20.94 -5.11
C TRP A 282 5.90 20.83 -3.65
N THR A 283 4.66 20.37 -3.44
CA THR A 283 4.12 20.05 -2.12
C THR A 283 4.18 18.55 -1.88
N THR A 284 4.70 18.13 -0.72
CA THR A 284 4.78 16.72 -0.33
C THR A 284 3.43 16.20 0.13
N LEU A 285 2.87 15.23 -0.61
CA LEU A 285 1.62 14.54 -0.26
C LEU A 285 1.86 13.29 0.58
N VAL A 286 2.93 12.55 0.27
CA VAL A 286 3.33 11.34 0.97
C VAL A 286 4.84 11.39 1.17
N TYR A 287 5.29 10.96 2.34
CA TYR A 287 6.70 10.91 2.73
C TYR A 287 6.92 9.59 3.46
N ARG A 288 7.93 8.81 3.08
CA ARG A 288 8.29 7.53 3.73
C ARG A 288 9.81 7.43 3.89
N PRO A 289 10.32 6.95 5.04
CA PRO A 289 9.59 6.60 6.27
C PRO A 289 8.95 7.84 6.94
N ALA A 290 7.71 7.75 7.45
CA ALA A 290 6.99 8.90 8.04
C ALA A 290 7.15 9.03 9.56
N ASP A 291 7.37 7.90 10.23
CA ASP A 291 7.47 7.80 11.68
C ASP A 291 8.41 6.63 12.05
N ILE A 292 8.72 6.48 13.34
CA ILE A 292 9.60 5.42 13.83
C ILE A 292 9.11 4.01 13.47
N CYS A 293 7.79 3.80 13.37
CA CYS A 293 7.20 2.51 13.02
C CYS A 293 7.24 2.20 11.52
N ASP A 294 7.63 3.15 10.68
CA ASP A 294 7.93 2.90 9.27
C ASP A 294 9.35 2.38 9.08
N SER A 295 10.27 2.59 10.03
CA SER A 295 11.59 1.99 9.98
C SER A 295 11.47 0.46 9.98
N TYR A 296 12.03 -0.17 8.95
CA TYR A 296 11.91 -1.61 8.75
C TYR A 296 12.42 -2.38 9.99
N GLY A 297 11.57 -3.27 10.52
CA GLY A 297 11.97 -4.24 11.54
C GLY A 297 12.27 -3.65 12.92
N ILE A 298 11.87 -2.41 13.21
CA ILE A 298 12.23 -1.70 14.46
C ILE A 298 11.89 -2.47 15.76
N CYS A 299 10.79 -3.22 15.79
CA CYS A 299 10.39 -4.03 16.96
C CYS A 299 10.78 -5.51 16.87
N HIS A 300 11.49 -5.91 15.81
CA HIS A 300 11.93 -7.28 15.57
C HIS A 300 10.80 -8.34 15.61
N GLY A 301 11.15 -9.62 15.77
CA GLY A 301 10.23 -10.75 15.63
C GLY A 301 9.12 -10.73 16.67
N TYR A 302 7.87 -10.86 16.22
CA TYR A 302 6.65 -10.81 17.04
C TYR A 302 6.47 -9.54 17.88
N GLY A 303 7.30 -8.52 17.66
CA GLY A 303 7.08 -7.17 18.15
C GLY A 303 6.13 -6.41 17.23
N ILE A 304 5.28 -5.57 17.81
CA ILE A 304 4.36 -4.69 17.10
C ILE A 304 4.68 -3.23 17.45
N CYS A 305 4.86 -2.42 16.40
CA CYS A 305 5.09 -0.99 16.56
C CYS A 305 3.77 -0.22 16.57
N ASN A 306 3.58 0.66 17.54
CA ASN A 306 2.48 1.60 17.60
C ASN A 306 3.00 2.99 17.96
N ASN A 307 2.88 3.94 17.03
CA ASN A 307 3.36 5.31 17.23
C ASN A 307 2.58 6.08 18.31
N SER A 308 1.43 5.57 18.75
CA SER A 308 0.67 6.13 19.88
C SER A 308 1.13 5.61 21.25
N ASN A 309 2.00 4.60 21.29
CA ASN A 309 2.53 4.06 22.53
C ASN A 309 3.88 4.72 22.88
N ASN A 310 4.22 4.72 24.17
CA ASN A 310 5.54 5.11 24.65
C ASN A 310 6.03 4.08 25.71
N PRO A 311 6.98 3.19 25.38
CA PRO A 311 7.73 3.08 24.11
C PRO A 311 6.85 2.62 22.93
N ALA A 312 7.29 2.90 21.71
CA ALA A 312 6.55 2.58 20.49
C ALA A 312 6.43 1.07 20.23
N CYS A 313 7.45 0.30 20.61
CA CYS A 313 7.45 -1.16 20.48
C CYS A 313 6.84 -1.84 21.70
N SER A 314 6.03 -2.86 21.42
CA SER A 314 5.48 -3.79 22.42
C SER A 314 5.45 -5.19 21.82
N CYS A 315 5.43 -6.23 22.64
CA CYS A 315 5.17 -7.59 22.14
C CYS A 315 3.69 -7.74 21.79
N LEU A 316 3.39 -8.53 20.75
CA LEU A 316 2.03 -8.99 20.50
C LEU A 316 1.43 -9.64 21.77
N ASP A 317 0.12 -9.54 21.95
CA ASP A 317 -0.54 -10.22 23.08
C ASP A 317 -0.19 -11.71 23.08
N LYS A 318 0.03 -12.29 24.26
CA LYS A 318 0.54 -13.66 24.49
C LYS A 318 2.01 -13.92 24.12
N PHE A 319 2.75 -12.88 23.74
CA PHE A 319 4.20 -12.89 23.64
C PHE A 319 4.82 -12.13 24.82
N LYS A 320 6.12 -12.31 25.01
CA LYS A 320 6.93 -11.59 26.00
C LYS A 320 8.29 -11.23 25.39
N PRO A 321 8.98 -10.19 25.88
CA PRO A 321 10.34 -9.88 25.45
C PRO A 321 11.24 -11.11 25.57
N GLN A 322 12.14 -11.29 24.59
CA GLN A 322 13.19 -12.30 24.75
C GLN A 322 14.14 -11.93 25.89
N ASN A 323 14.47 -10.64 26.02
CA ASN A 323 15.21 -10.07 27.13
C ASN A 323 14.42 -8.87 27.69
N GLU A 324 13.99 -8.96 28.96
CA GLU A 324 13.20 -7.91 29.61
C GLU A 324 14.03 -6.65 29.93
N GLU A 325 15.32 -6.79 30.24
CA GLU A 325 16.21 -5.67 30.57
C GLU A 325 16.51 -4.81 29.32
N ASP A 326 16.78 -5.46 28.19
CA ASP A 326 16.99 -4.78 26.90
C ASP A 326 15.73 -3.99 26.51
N TRP A 327 14.56 -4.62 26.60
CA TRP A 327 13.28 -4.00 26.26
C TRP A 327 12.92 -2.84 27.20
N ALA A 328 13.22 -2.95 28.50
CA ALA A 328 13.05 -1.85 29.46
C ALA A 328 13.97 -0.65 29.14
N SER A 329 15.07 -0.89 28.42
CA SER A 329 16.03 0.11 27.98
C SER A 329 15.85 0.54 26.51
N ALA A 330 14.70 0.22 25.89
CA ALA A 330 14.39 0.50 24.49
C ALA A 330 15.33 -0.16 23.45
N VAL A 331 15.95 -1.28 23.82
CA VAL A 331 16.71 -2.15 22.91
C VAL A 331 15.81 -3.31 22.51
N TRP A 332 15.24 -3.25 21.29
CA TRP A 332 14.24 -4.22 20.83
C TRP A 332 14.82 -5.32 19.91
N SER A 333 16.14 -5.36 19.70
CA SER A 333 16.78 -6.25 18.73
C SER A 333 16.59 -7.74 19.01
N GLY A 334 16.36 -8.11 20.28
CA GLY A 334 16.02 -9.48 20.68
C GLY A 334 14.57 -9.88 20.34
N GLY A 335 13.71 -8.94 19.94
CA GLY A 335 12.31 -9.23 19.64
C GLY A 335 11.54 -9.85 20.81
N CYS A 336 10.50 -10.60 20.47
CA CYS A 336 9.60 -11.25 21.41
C CYS A 336 9.50 -12.75 21.14
N VAL A 337 9.18 -13.52 22.17
CA VAL A 337 8.93 -14.96 22.09
C VAL A 337 7.54 -15.30 22.63
N ARG A 338 6.99 -16.44 22.20
CA ARG A 338 5.73 -16.94 22.75
C ARG A 338 5.89 -17.19 24.25
N ARG A 339 4.87 -16.83 25.04
CA ARG A 339 4.86 -17.15 26.48
C ARG A 339 4.81 -18.66 26.72
N THR A 340 4.03 -19.37 25.90
CA THR A 340 3.91 -20.83 25.94
C THR A 340 4.41 -21.43 24.61
N PRO A 341 5.34 -22.40 24.64
CA PRO A 341 5.82 -23.09 23.44
C PRO A 341 4.70 -23.84 22.70
N LEU A 342 4.85 -23.96 21.38
CA LEU A 342 3.95 -24.74 20.52
C LEU A 342 4.17 -26.24 20.72
N ASN A 343 3.13 -27.05 20.52
CA ASN A 343 3.22 -28.51 20.54
C ASN A 343 2.80 -29.18 19.23
N CYS A 344 2.49 -28.38 18.20
CA CYS A 344 1.97 -28.74 16.88
C CYS A 344 0.60 -29.41 16.88
N THR A 345 0.38 -30.41 17.74
CA THR A 345 -0.76 -31.33 17.72
C THR A 345 -2.07 -30.67 18.15
N ASN A 346 -2.01 -29.88 19.22
CA ASN A 346 -3.19 -29.25 19.83
C ASN A 346 -3.12 -27.72 19.73
N ASP A 347 -2.24 -27.19 18.89
CA ASP A 347 -2.18 -25.75 18.67
C ASP A 347 -3.48 -25.24 18.03
N GLY A 348 -3.70 -23.93 18.16
CA GLY A 348 -4.73 -23.23 17.40
C GLY A 348 -4.23 -21.87 16.99
N PHE A 349 -5.15 -20.97 16.66
CA PHE A 349 -4.80 -19.63 16.19
C PHE A 349 -5.57 -18.55 16.94
N ILE A 350 -4.88 -17.45 17.21
CA ILE A 350 -5.47 -16.22 17.71
C ILE A 350 -5.49 -15.20 16.57
N ARG A 351 -6.61 -14.50 16.41
CA ARG A 351 -6.77 -13.40 15.46
C ARG A 351 -6.20 -12.12 16.05
N TYR A 352 -5.28 -11.50 15.33
CA TYR A 352 -4.77 -10.16 15.58
C TYR A 352 -5.28 -9.24 14.46
N SER A 353 -6.06 -8.23 14.85
CA SER A 353 -6.68 -7.30 13.90
C SER A 353 -5.92 -6.01 13.76
N GLY A 354 -6.07 -5.37 12.60
CA GLY A 354 -5.60 -4.02 12.38
C GLY A 354 -4.09 -3.89 12.25
N VAL A 355 -3.42 -4.92 11.73
CA VAL A 355 -1.96 -4.89 11.55
C VAL A 355 -1.55 -4.63 10.10
N LYS A 356 -0.41 -3.98 9.91
CA LYS A 356 0.41 -4.16 8.72
C LYS A 356 0.91 -5.59 8.74
N LEU A 357 0.55 -6.40 7.74
CA LEU A 357 1.01 -7.78 7.65
C LEU A 357 2.55 -7.85 7.69
N PRO A 358 3.14 -8.86 8.34
CA PRO A 358 4.59 -9.01 8.47
C PRO A 358 5.29 -9.17 7.11
N ASP A 359 6.62 -9.13 7.10
CA ASP A 359 7.43 -9.41 5.90
C ASP A 359 7.03 -10.76 5.27
N THR A 360 6.93 -10.81 3.94
CA THR A 360 6.43 -11.97 3.19
C THR A 360 7.49 -12.64 2.32
N ARG A 361 8.78 -12.28 2.45
CA ARG A 361 9.87 -12.90 1.67
C ARG A 361 9.98 -14.41 1.82
N ASN A 362 9.72 -14.92 3.04
CA ASN A 362 9.75 -16.34 3.37
C ASN A 362 8.33 -16.93 3.57
N SER A 363 7.37 -16.39 2.82
CA SER A 363 5.97 -16.84 2.85
C SER A 363 5.63 -17.77 1.68
N TRP A 364 4.57 -18.55 1.86
CA TRP A 364 3.91 -19.28 0.77
C TRP A 364 2.52 -18.71 0.56
N TYR A 365 2.03 -18.70 -0.68
CA TYR A 365 0.71 -18.16 -0.98
C TYR A 365 -0.04 -18.95 -2.05
N ASN A 366 -1.37 -18.84 -2.02
CA ASN A 366 -2.27 -19.36 -3.04
C ASN A 366 -3.49 -18.44 -3.18
N GLN A 367 -3.73 -17.90 -4.38
CA GLN A 367 -4.79 -16.92 -4.62
C GLN A 367 -6.21 -17.53 -4.66
N SER A 368 -6.33 -18.85 -4.87
CA SER A 368 -7.63 -19.52 -5.05
C SER A 368 -8.22 -20.04 -3.73
N MET A 369 -7.38 -20.30 -2.72
CA MET A 369 -7.82 -20.85 -1.44
C MET A 369 -8.63 -19.83 -0.63
N ASN A 370 -9.58 -20.32 0.16
CA ASN A 370 -10.26 -19.51 1.16
C ASN A 370 -9.54 -19.57 2.54
N LEU A 371 -9.98 -18.73 3.47
CA LEU A 371 -9.36 -18.60 4.78
C LEU A 371 -9.39 -19.90 5.63
N GLU A 372 -10.45 -20.71 5.52
CA GLU A 372 -10.58 -21.96 6.28
C GLU A 372 -9.67 -23.05 5.71
N GLU A 373 -9.54 -23.13 4.38
CA GLU A 373 -8.54 -23.98 3.73
C GLU A 373 -7.11 -23.55 4.12
N CYS A 374 -6.88 -22.23 4.19
CA CYS A 374 -5.60 -21.67 4.60
C CYS A 374 -5.22 -22.08 6.03
N LYS A 375 -6.18 -21.98 6.96
CA LYS A 375 -6.05 -22.48 8.34
C LYS A 375 -5.71 -23.97 8.38
N LYS A 376 -6.46 -24.80 7.63
CA LYS A 376 -6.22 -26.26 7.57
C LYS A 376 -4.83 -26.58 7.02
N MET A 377 -4.37 -25.84 6.01
CA MET A 377 -3.05 -26.01 5.44
C MET A 377 -1.95 -25.62 6.43
N CYS A 378 -2.11 -24.51 7.14
CA CYS A 378 -1.19 -24.12 8.21
C CYS A 378 -1.15 -25.15 9.34
N MET A 379 -2.30 -25.68 9.78
CA MET A 379 -2.35 -26.72 10.82
C MET A 379 -1.58 -27.99 10.45
N LYS A 380 -1.59 -28.38 9.16
CA LYS A 380 -0.90 -29.58 8.68
C LYS A 380 0.63 -29.47 8.74
N SER A 381 1.18 -28.25 8.78
CA SER A 381 2.62 -28.02 8.84
C SER A 381 3.02 -27.51 10.21
N CYS A 382 3.84 -28.25 10.97
CA CYS A 382 4.33 -27.80 12.28
C CYS A 382 5.21 -26.54 12.21
N SER A 383 5.79 -26.22 11.05
CA SER A 383 6.57 -25.01 10.85
C SER A 383 5.73 -23.78 10.56
N CYS A 384 4.45 -23.93 10.18
CA CYS A 384 3.60 -22.77 9.91
C CYS A 384 3.27 -22.04 11.21
N VAL A 385 3.58 -20.74 11.27
CA VAL A 385 3.42 -19.90 12.46
C VAL A 385 2.26 -18.90 12.34
N ALA A 386 1.81 -18.58 11.12
CA ALA A 386 0.67 -17.69 10.92
C ALA A 386 0.06 -17.84 9.52
N TYR A 387 -1.18 -17.38 9.38
CA TYR A 387 -1.86 -17.25 8.09
C TYR A 387 -2.75 -16.01 8.00
N ALA A 388 -3.06 -15.57 6.79
CA ALA A 388 -3.99 -14.48 6.50
C ALA A 388 -4.61 -14.63 5.10
N ASN A 389 -5.67 -13.87 4.82
CA ASN A 389 -6.14 -13.66 3.45
C ASN A 389 -5.12 -12.82 2.66
N ILE A 390 -5.05 -13.02 1.35
CA ILE A 390 -4.26 -12.14 0.46
C ILE A 390 -5.10 -10.92 0.09
N ASP A 391 -6.35 -11.14 -0.31
CA ASP A 391 -7.27 -10.11 -0.73
C ASP A 391 -8.34 -9.90 0.35
N ILE A 392 -8.58 -8.65 0.73
CA ILE A 392 -9.54 -8.30 1.78
C ILE A 392 -10.91 -7.86 1.24
N ARG A 393 -11.08 -7.79 -0.09
CA ARG A 393 -12.34 -7.35 -0.70
C ARG A 393 -13.43 -8.40 -0.48
N GLY A 394 -14.67 -7.94 -0.31
CA GLY A 394 -15.81 -8.82 -0.04
C GLY A 394 -15.63 -9.58 1.28
N GLU A 395 -15.76 -10.91 1.24
CA GLU A 395 -15.51 -11.79 2.40
C GLU A 395 -14.01 -12.10 2.62
N GLY A 396 -13.16 -11.63 1.70
CA GLY A 396 -11.74 -11.92 1.65
C GLY A 396 -11.41 -13.26 1.00
N SER A 397 -10.27 -13.33 0.32
CA SER A 397 -9.85 -14.52 -0.44
C SER A 397 -8.34 -14.65 -0.52
N GLY A 398 -7.88 -15.82 -0.97
CA GLY A 398 -6.48 -16.17 -1.04
C GLY A 398 -5.92 -16.59 0.32
N CYS A 399 -4.79 -17.27 0.29
CA CYS A 399 -4.11 -17.80 1.45
C CYS A 399 -2.66 -17.33 1.44
N LEU A 400 -2.21 -16.74 2.54
CA LEU A 400 -0.82 -16.37 2.79
C LEU A 400 -0.36 -17.05 4.08
N LEU A 401 0.73 -17.81 4.03
CA LEU A 401 1.28 -18.60 5.13
C LEU A 401 2.70 -18.13 5.46
N TRP A 402 3.02 -18.03 6.74
CA TRP A 402 4.36 -17.74 7.25
C TRP A 402 4.96 -18.93 7.99
N PHE A 403 6.27 -19.12 7.82
CA PHE A 403 7.01 -20.25 8.41
C PHE A 403 8.19 -19.82 9.30
N GLU A 404 8.41 -18.51 9.43
CA GLU A 404 9.47 -17.90 10.23
C GLU A 404 8.89 -16.83 11.14
N ASP A 405 9.73 -16.29 12.02
CA ASP A 405 9.35 -15.23 12.94
C ASP A 405 8.79 -14.02 12.21
N LEU A 406 7.69 -13.48 12.76
CA LEU A 406 6.92 -12.45 12.08
C LEU A 406 7.58 -11.09 12.29
N MET A 407 8.23 -10.58 11.25
CA MET A 407 8.97 -9.32 11.29
C MET A 407 8.16 -8.14 10.77
N ASP A 408 8.51 -6.93 11.24
CA ASP A 408 8.04 -5.65 10.69
C ASP A 408 6.50 -5.45 10.75
N ILE A 409 5.91 -5.78 11.90
CA ILE A 409 4.48 -5.57 12.18
C ILE A 409 4.27 -4.16 12.74
N LYS A 410 3.29 -3.44 12.19
CA LYS A 410 2.84 -2.12 12.66
C LYS A 410 1.35 -2.16 12.98
N ASN A 411 0.94 -1.51 14.06
CA ASN A 411 -0.47 -1.28 14.37
C ASN A 411 -1.02 -0.17 13.46
N LEU A 412 -2.10 -0.47 12.74
CA LEU A 412 -2.81 0.45 11.85
C LEU A 412 -4.29 0.63 12.27
N GLY A 413 -4.72 0.04 13.39
CA GLY A 413 -6.11 0.07 13.85
C GLY A 413 -7.08 -0.38 12.76
N GLU A 414 -8.14 0.40 12.53
CA GLU A 414 -9.13 0.11 11.49
C GLU A 414 -8.57 0.10 10.06
N SER A 415 -7.38 0.66 9.83
CA SER A 415 -6.75 0.64 8.51
C SER A 415 -6.01 -0.67 8.19
N GLY A 416 -5.72 -1.49 9.20
CA GLY A 416 -4.93 -2.70 9.02
C GLY A 416 -5.77 -3.93 8.63
N GLN A 417 -5.07 -5.06 8.55
CA GLN A 417 -5.61 -6.35 8.17
C GLN A 417 -5.55 -7.34 9.33
N ASP A 418 -6.38 -8.38 9.29
CA ASP A 418 -6.29 -9.51 10.21
C ASP A 418 -5.17 -10.48 9.84
N ILE A 419 -4.48 -10.98 10.86
CA ILE A 419 -3.58 -12.12 10.79
C ILE A 419 -3.92 -13.13 11.89
N TYR A 420 -3.79 -14.41 11.58
CA TYR A 420 -4.06 -15.50 12.51
C TYR A 420 -2.74 -16.16 12.89
N ILE A 421 -2.30 -15.98 14.12
CA ILE A 421 -0.98 -16.46 14.60
C ILE A 421 -1.17 -17.71 15.43
N ARG A 422 -0.33 -18.72 15.17
CA ARG A 422 -0.37 -20.03 15.83
C ARG A 422 0.06 -19.91 17.29
N MET A 423 -0.74 -20.48 18.18
CA MET A 423 -0.60 -20.43 19.63
C MET A 423 -0.88 -21.79 20.26
N ALA A 424 -0.25 -22.06 21.39
CA ALA A 424 -0.54 -23.26 22.19
C ALA A 424 -2.00 -23.28 22.65
N SER A 425 -2.61 -24.46 22.74
CA SER A 425 -4.01 -24.63 23.20
C SER A 425 -4.34 -23.88 24.49
N SER A 426 -3.42 -23.86 25.46
CA SER A 426 -3.57 -23.17 26.74
C SER A 426 -3.75 -21.65 26.60
N GLU A 427 -3.25 -21.06 25.52
CA GLU A 427 -3.31 -19.61 25.27
C GLU A 427 -4.57 -19.17 24.52
N LEU A 428 -5.28 -20.10 23.85
CA LEU A 428 -6.48 -19.81 23.06
C LEU A 428 -7.67 -19.31 23.90
N GLY A 429 -7.51 -19.32 25.22
CA GLY A 429 -8.57 -19.08 26.17
C GLY A 429 -9.43 -20.32 26.31
N SER A 430 -9.54 -20.84 27.53
CA SER A 430 -10.71 -21.65 27.85
C SER A 430 -11.95 -20.80 27.58
N SER A 431 -13.04 -21.44 27.20
CA SER A 431 -14.39 -20.91 27.18
C SER A 431 -14.86 -20.30 28.53
N GLY A 432 -13.97 -19.96 29.46
CA GLY A 432 -14.21 -19.48 30.81
C GLY A 432 -15.12 -18.27 30.92
N ARG A 433 -15.16 -17.36 29.93
CA ARG A 433 -16.11 -16.23 29.93
C ARG A 433 -17.53 -16.68 29.58
N LYS A 434 -17.68 -17.55 28.57
CA LYS A 434 -18.97 -18.19 28.22
C LYS A 434 -19.42 -19.15 29.34
N ALA A 435 -18.52 -19.92 29.92
CA ALA A 435 -18.79 -20.82 31.03
C ALA A 435 -19.08 -20.08 32.35
N LYS A 436 -18.52 -18.88 32.58
CA LYS A 436 -18.93 -17.99 33.68
C LYS A 436 -20.33 -17.43 33.44
N ILE A 437 -20.62 -16.94 32.23
CA ILE A 437 -21.95 -16.41 31.88
C ILE A 437 -23.00 -17.52 32.00
N ILE A 438 -22.76 -18.71 31.47
CA ILE A 438 -23.66 -19.86 31.60
C ILE A 438 -23.85 -20.24 33.07
N ARG A 439 -22.79 -20.27 33.89
CA ARG A 439 -22.90 -20.53 35.33
C ARG A 439 -23.73 -19.47 36.05
N VAL A 440 -23.54 -18.18 35.73
CA VAL A 440 -24.34 -17.08 36.30
C VAL A 440 -25.80 -17.15 35.87
N CYS A 441 -26.08 -17.49 34.60
CA CYS A 441 -27.45 -17.67 34.12
C CYS A 441 -28.14 -18.86 34.79
N LEU A 442 -27.45 -19.99 34.95
CA LEU A 442 -27.99 -21.17 35.63
C LEU A 442 -28.25 -20.91 37.12
N THR A 443 -27.37 -20.19 37.81
CA THR A 443 -27.60 -19.82 39.21
C THR A 443 -28.77 -18.84 39.35
N LEU A 444 -28.92 -17.85 38.45
CA LEU A 444 -30.08 -16.97 38.44
C LEU A 444 -31.39 -17.74 38.21
N LEU A 445 -31.39 -18.69 37.26
CA LEU A 445 -32.57 -19.49 36.95
C LEU A 445 -33.00 -20.34 38.15
N ALA A 446 -32.05 -20.95 38.85
CA ALA A 446 -32.31 -21.73 40.05
C ALA A 446 -32.90 -20.87 41.19
N VAL A 447 -32.38 -19.65 41.39
CA VAL A 447 -32.91 -18.71 42.40
C VAL A 447 -34.35 -18.29 42.07
N ILE A 448 -34.66 -18.02 40.80
CA ILE A 448 -36.02 -17.66 40.37
C ILE A 448 -36.99 -18.83 40.62
N LEU A 449 -36.60 -20.06 40.29
CA LEU A 449 -37.41 -21.25 40.53
C LEU A 449 -37.67 -21.47 42.04
N LEU A 450 -36.65 -21.30 42.88
CA LEU A 450 -36.79 -21.40 44.33
C LEU A 450 -37.69 -20.32 44.91
N LEU A 451 -37.59 -19.08 44.43
CA LEU A 451 -38.50 -17.99 44.83
C LEU A 451 -39.94 -18.26 44.39
N GLY A 452 -40.14 -18.79 43.17
CA GLY A 452 -41.46 -19.21 42.69
C GLY A 452 -42.05 -20.33 43.56
N LEU A 453 -41.24 -21.32 43.94
CA LEU A 453 -41.67 -22.42 44.81
C LEU A 453 -41.98 -21.92 46.23
N PHE A 454 -41.19 -21.00 46.75
CA PHE A 454 -41.46 -20.37 48.04
C PHE A 454 -42.77 -19.55 48.02
N LEU A 455 -43.01 -18.77 46.97
CA LEU A 455 -44.24 -17.97 46.82
C LEU A 455 -45.48 -18.85 46.65
N THR A 456 -45.37 -19.97 45.93
CA THR A 456 -46.48 -20.93 45.78
C THR A 456 -46.79 -21.63 47.10
N LEU A 457 -45.77 -22.10 47.83
CA LEU A 457 -45.93 -22.67 49.17
C LEU A 457 -46.48 -21.65 50.18
N TYR A 458 -46.04 -20.39 50.11
CA TYR A 458 -46.54 -19.31 50.94
C TYR A 458 -48.02 -19.02 50.64
N LYS A 459 -48.41 -18.93 49.35
CA LYS A 459 -49.80 -18.78 48.95
C LYS A 459 -50.66 -19.97 49.38
N TRP A 460 -50.14 -21.19 49.24
CA TRP A 460 -50.83 -22.40 49.66
C TRP A 460 -51.05 -22.45 51.18
N LYS A 461 -50.03 -22.13 51.99
CA LYS A 461 -50.19 -21.97 53.45
C LYS A 461 -51.17 -20.86 53.82
N LYS A 462 -51.15 -19.72 53.11
CA LYS A 462 -52.08 -18.62 53.34
C LYS A 462 -53.52 -19.00 52.98
N GLN A 463 -53.72 -19.80 51.92
CA GLN A 463 -55.03 -20.34 51.55
C GLN A 463 -55.53 -21.34 52.57
N GLN A 464 -54.69 -22.25 53.07
CA GLN A 464 -55.11 -23.17 54.14
C GLN A 464 -55.49 -22.43 55.42
N LYS A 465 -54.77 -21.36 55.77
CA LYS A 465 -55.11 -20.54 56.94
C LYS A 465 -56.46 -19.83 56.78
N ARG A 466 -56.73 -19.27 55.59
CA ARG A 466 -58.04 -18.69 55.25
C ARG A 466 -59.16 -19.72 55.26
N HIS A 467 -58.92 -20.91 54.73
CA HIS A 467 -59.92 -21.98 54.72
C HIS A 467 -60.26 -22.47 56.13
N MET A 468 -59.28 -22.51 57.05
CA MET A 468 -59.51 -22.76 58.48
C MET A 468 -60.33 -21.65 59.14
N GLU A 469 -60.00 -20.38 58.87
CA GLU A 469 -60.73 -19.21 59.38
C GLU A 469 -62.17 -19.16 58.87
N ASP A 470 -62.41 -19.48 57.59
CA ASP A 470 -63.75 -19.56 56.99
C ASP A 470 -64.56 -20.74 57.56
N THR A 471 -63.90 -21.88 57.82
CA THR A 471 -64.54 -23.06 58.44
C THR A 471 -64.97 -22.75 59.89
N GLN A 472 -64.15 -22.02 60.65
CA GLN A 472 -64.52 -21.56 62.00
C GLN A 472 -65.69 -20.57 61.96
N ARG A 473 -65.69 -19.60 61.03
CA ARG A 473 -66.80 -18.67 60.84
C ARG A 473 -68.12 -19.36 60.48
N GLN A 474 -68.07 -20.38 59.61
CA GLN A 474 -69.25 -21.17 59.28
C GLN A 474 -69.76 -21.97 60.48
N GLN A 475 -68.88 -22.50 61.33
CA GLN A 475 -69.28 -23.16 62.57
C GLN A 475 -69.93 -22.19 63.57
N GLU A 476 -69.44 -20.95 63.68
CA GLU A 476 -70.06 -19.91 64.51
C GLU A 476 -71.43 -19.47 63.98
N LEU A 477 -71.58 -19.24 62.67
CA LEU A 477 -72.87 -18.90 62.04
C LEU A 477 -73.92 -20.02 62.17
N THR A 478 -73.50 -21.28 62.10
CA THR A 478 -74.39 -22.43 62.31
C THR A 478 -74.83 -22.54 63.79
N ARG A 479 -73.98 -22.09 64.72
CA ARG A 479 -74.28 -22.05 66.16
C ARG A 479 -75.25 -20.93 66.49
N GLU A 480 -75.09 -19.75 65.90
CA GLU A 480 -76.03 -18.63 66.05
C GLU A 480 -77.39 -18.92 65.39
N GLY A 481 -77.41 -19.51 64.19
CA GLY A 481 -78.66 -19.93 63.53
C GLY A 481 -79.43 -20.99 64.33
N ASN A 482 -78.74 -21.92 65.00
CA ASN A 482 -79.38 -22.87 65.90
C ASN A 482 -79.93 -22.19 67.17
N TYR A 483 -79.33 -21.10 67.66
CA TYR A 483 -79.87 -20.33 68.77
C TYR A 483 -81.14 -19.53 68.38
N GLU A 484 -81.19 -18.95 67.18
CA GLU A 484 -82.38 -18.26 66.66
C GLU A 484 -83.56 -19.22 66.36
N ILE A 485 -83.28 -20.44 65.89
CA ILE A 485 -84.31 -21.45 65.68
C ILE A 485 -84.92 -21.86 67.03
N ILE A 486 -84.09 -22.09 68.06
CA ILE A 486 -84.54 -22.47 69.41
C ILE A 486 -85.40 -21.37 70.05
N THR A 487 -85.04 -20.09 69.88
CA THR A 487 -85.85 -18.98 70.40
C THR A 487 -87.17 -18.78 69.66
N SER A 488 -87.25 -19.07 68.35
CA SER A 488 -88.53 -19.02 67.61
C SER A 488 -89.49 -20.15 68.02
N THR A 489 -88.98 -21.36 68.30
CA THR A 489 -89.81 -22.50 68.74
C THR A 489 -90.28 -22.43 70.19
N LEU A 490 -89.77 -21.50 71.00
CA LEU A 490 -90.18 -21.29 72.40
C LEU A 490 -91.20 -20.15 72.59
N LEU A 491 -91.59 -19.45 71.51
CA LEU A 491 -92.59 -18.38 71.53
C LEU A 491 -93.96 -18.79 70.96
N ASP A 492 -94.09 -20.03 70.46
CA ASP A 492 -95.34 -20.64 69.97
C ASP A 492 -95.88 -21.76 70.89
N LEU A 493 -95.64 -21.65 72.20
CA LEU A 493 -96.22 -22.53 73.25
C LEU A 493 -96.99 -21.74 74.31
#